data_AF-U5EQH9-F1
#
_entry.id   AF-U5EQH9-F1
#
_cell.length_a   1.000
_cell.length_b   1.000
_cell.length_c   1.000
_cell.angle_alpha   90.00
_cell.angle_beta   90.00
_cell.angle_gamma   90.00
#
_symmetry.space_group_name_H-M   'P 1'
#
loop_
_entity.id
_entity.type
_entity.pdbx_description
1 polymer ?
#
loop_
_entity_poly.entity_id
_entity_poly.type
_entity_poly.pdbx_seq_one_letter_code
_entity_poly.pdbx_strand_id
1 'polypeptide(L)'
;MAGLVADCFSIGSTVACTTCFKQLIEGEVLAFDQQTKMLILKCSSNNSKLNDVYIVNLSLCSDVQVKKEVNSVPEVPQSLNLQRLSTRARNQVEQKRMQVSALAAGVSQEGQHLFLAIARTINEVAWSGQNIVVFKEVTITPPYKVDNVTGNPESRQLTYVKKIVEKHTSDQVTGTSSVVSSTLSTK
;
A
#
# COMPACT_ATOMS: atom_id res chain seq x y z
N MET A 1 4.36 -14.64 45.43
CA MET A 1 4.37 -13.17 45.50
C MET A 1 5.06 -12.66 44.24
N ALA A 2 4.30 -12.52 43.15
CA ALA A 2 4.84 -12.01 41.88
C ALA A 2 4.95 -10.49 42.02
N GLY A 3 6.19 -9.98 41.98
CA GLY A 3 6.46 -8.55 42.08
C GLY A 3 5.78 -7.80 40.95
N LEU A 4 5.01 -6.78 41.32
CA LEU A 4 4.50 -5.74 40.45
C LEU A 4 5.66 -5.14 39.65
N VAL A 5 5.76 -5.51 38.37
CA VAL A 5 6.59 -4.77 37.43
C VAL A 5 5.86 -3.45 37.22
N ALA A 6 6.36 -2.39 37.84
CA ALA A 6 5.82 -1.05 37.62
C ALA A 6 6.01 -0.69 36.15
N ASP A 7 4.90 -0.57 35.41
CA ASP A 7 4.90 -0.02 34.06
C ASP A 7 5.54 1.38 34.13
N CYS A 8 6.70 1.57 33.48
CA CYS A 8 7.40 2.85 33.53
C CYS A 8 6.57 4.01 32.91
N PHE A 9 5.58 3.66 32.06
CA PHE A 9 4.68 4.61 31.43
C PHE A 9 3.26 4.06 31.41
N SER A 10 2.34 4.68 32.16
CA SER A 10 0.92 4.33 32.11
C SER A 10 0.32 4.73 30.76
N ILE A 11 -0.42 3.83 30.12
CA ILE A 11 -1.11 4.10 28.84
C ILE A 11 -2.04 5.32 29.01
N GLY A 12 -2.04 6.21 28.02
CA GLY A 12 -2.77 7.48 28.07
C GLY A 12 -2.00 8.64 28.72
N SER A 13 -0.87 8.36 29.38
CA SER A 13 0.00 9.42 29.91
C SER A 13 0.66 10.20 28.78
N THR A 14 0.98 11.47 29.03
CA THR A 14 1.77 12.28 28.08
C THR A 14 3.24 12.17 28.43
N VAL A 15 4.04 11.72 27.47
CA VAL A 15 5.49 11.60 27.60
C VAL A 15 6.17 12.45 26.54
N ALA A 16 7.21 13.16 26.96
CA ALA A 16 8.11 13.89 26.08
C ALA A 16 9.49 13.23 26.09
N CYS A 17 10.16 13.17 24.92
CA CYS A 17 11.53 12.70 24.81
C CYS A 17 12.25 13.42 23.66
N THR A 18 13.57 13.49 23.75
CA THR A 18 14.43 14.07 22.71
C THR A 18 15.12 12.95 21.96
N THR A 19 14.97 12.88 20.64
CA THR A 19 15.64 11.86 19.81
C THR A 19 17.13 12.16 19.64
N CYS A 20 17.89 11.18 19.14
CA CYS A 20 19.29 11.36 18.76
C CYS A 20 19.51 12.45 17.69
N PHE A 21 18.47 12.83 16.94
CA PHE A 21 18.48 13.95 15.99
C PHE A 21 18.12 15.29 16.63
N LYS A 22 18.03 15.36 17.97
CA LYS A 22 17.64 16.55 18.74
C LYS A 22 16.21 17.04 18.45
N GLN A 23 15.36 16.16 17.93
CA GLN A 23 13.93 16.43 17.76
C GLN A 23 13.20 16.08 19.06
N LEU A 24 12.42 17.04 19.57
CA LEU A 24 11.49 16.81 20.67
C LEU A 24 10.23 16.11 20.14
N ILE A 25 9.85 15.01 20.77
CA ILE A 25 8.60 14.31 20.50
C ILE A 25 7.81 14.30 21.81
N GLU A 26 6.59 14.82 21.77
CA GLU A 26 5.65 14.79 22.89
C GLU A 26 4.32 14.19 22.42
N GLY A 27 3.82 13.19 23.15
CA GLY A 27 2.60 12.51 22.76
C GLY A 27 2.02 11.65 23.87
N GLU A 28 0.84 11.11 23.60
CA GLU A 28 0.12 10.19 24.48
C GLU A 28 0.64 8.76 24.29
N VAL A 29 0.95 8.07 25.39
CA VAL A 29 1.46 6.70 25.38
C VAL A 29 0.36 5.74 24.95
N LEU A 30 0.57 5.06 23.81
CA LEU A 30 -0.30 3.98 23.34
C LEU A 30 0.15 2.61 23.85
N ALA A 31 1.47 2.38 23.88
CA ALA A 31 2.07 1.15 24.34
C ALA A 31 3.54 1.39 24.70
N PHE A 32 4.07 0.56 25.58
CA PHE A 32 5.49 0.51 25.90
C PHE A 32 5.93 -0.95 25.99
N ASP A 33 6.93 -1.32 25.19
CA ASP A 33 7.63 -2.59 25.38
C ASP A 33 8.92 -2.35 26.16
N GLN A 34 8.95 -2.86 27.39
CA GLN A 34 10.09 -2.70 28.28
C GLN A 34 11.33 -3.44 27.77
N GLN A 35 11.16 -4.60 27.13
CA GLN A 35 12.30 -5.43 26.70
C GLN A 35 13.11 -4.73 25.62
N THR A 36 12.45 -4.20 24.58
CA THR A 36 13.11 -3.47 23.49
C THR A 36 13.23 -1.97 23.76
N LYS A 37 12.66 -1.49 24.88
CA LYS A 37 12.55 -0.07 25.25
C LYS A 37 11.84 0.75 24.16
N MET A 38 10.85 0.16 23.51
CA MET A 38 10.10 0.81 22.44
C MET A 38 8.85 1.48 23.01
N LEU A 39 8.77 2.80 22.88
CA LEU A 39 7.65 3.62 23.30
C LEU A 39 6.82 4.03 22.09
N ILE A 40 5.53 3.75 22.11
CA ILE A 40 4.60 4.15 21.05
C ILE A 40 3.81 5.36 21.53
N LEU A 41 3.94 6.48 20.81
CA LEU A 41 3.32 7.76 21.11
C LEU A 41 2.32 8.15 20.02
N LYS A 42 1.13 8.59 20.44
CA LYS A 42 0.13 9.28 19.60
C LYS A 42 0.32 10.78 19.74
N CYS A 43 0.67 11.44 18.64
CA CYS A 43 0.85 12.88 18.56
C CYS A 43 -0.24 13.49 17.66
N SER A 44 -0.62 14.73 17.95
CA SER A 44 -1.54 15.49 17.10
C SER A 44 -0.93 15.67 15.70
N SER A 45 -1.70 15.34 14.66
CA SER A 45 -1.31 15.58 13.27
C SER A 45 -1.78 16.97 12.79
N ASN A 46 -1.22 17.44 11.68
CA ASN A 46 -1.72 18.65 10.99
C ASN A 46 -3.15 18.48 10.47
N ASN A 47 -3.63 17.24 10.35
CA ASN A 47 -5.01 16.93 10.01
C ASN A 47 -5.78 16.58 11.28
N SER A 48 -6.78 17.38 11.64
CA SER A 48 -7.58 17.20 12.86
C SER A 48 -8.34 15.87 12.96
N LYS A 49 -8.48 15.13 11.86
CA LYS A 49 -9.11 13.80 11.83
C LYS A 49 -8.11 12.65 12.01
N LEU A 50 -6.82 12.93 12.01
CA LEU A 50 -5.74 11.95 12.05
C LEU A 50 -4.80 12.23 13.22
N ASN A 51 -4.06 11.20 13.63
CA ASN A 51 -2.97 11.33 14.59
C ASN A 51 -1.71 10.74 13.96
N ASP A 52 -0.58 11.33 14.29
CA ASP A 52 0.72 10.77 13.94
C ASP A 52 1.12 9.77 15.03
N VAL A 53 1.58 8.59 14.64
CA VAL A 53 2.03 7.55 15.58
C VAL A 53 3.53 7.38 15.45
N TYR A 54 4.24 7.69 16.54
CA TYR A 54 5.69 7.54 16.64
C TYR A 54 6.02 6.26 17.41
N ILE A 55 6.95 5.48 16.86
CA ILE A 55 7.50 4.29 17.51
C ILE A 55 8.96 4.62 17.83
N VAL A 56 9.24 4.89 19.11
CA VAL A 56 10.49 5.50 19.57
C VAL A 56 11.30 4.48 20.36
N ASN A 57 12.55 4.24 19.96
CA ASN A 57 13.49 3.47 20.76
C ASN A 57 14.10 4.38 21.83
N LEU A 58 13.70 4.21 23.10
CA LEU A 58 14.17 5.06 24.19
C LEU A 58 15.67 4.91 24.46
N SER A 59 16.32 3.84 23.98
CA SER A 59 17.78 3.72 24.05
C SER A 59 18.52 4.76 23.21
N LEU A 60 17.83 5.35 22.23
CA LEU A 60 18.35 6.40 21.35
C LEU A 60 17.79 7.79 21.69
N CYS A 61 17.13 7.92 22.84
CA CYS A 61 16.54 9.17 23.30
C CYS A 61 17.22 9.67 24.58
N SER A 62 17.19 11.00 24.76
CA SER A 62 17.52 11.67 26.01
C SER A 62 16.28 12.39 26.57
N ASP A 63 16.39 12.90 27.79
CA ASP A 63 15.41 13.80 28.41
C ASP A 63 13.98 13.26 28.42
N VAL A 64 13.84 11.96 28.71
CA VAL A 64 12.53 11.30 28.78
C VAL A 64 11.80 11.77 30.05
N GLN A 65 10.65 12.40 29.88
CA GLN A 65 9.86 12.98 30.96
C GLN A 65 8.38 12.63 30.81
N VAL A 66 7.76 12.20 31.92
CA VAL A 66 6.30 12.11 32.02
C VAL A 66 5.77 13.51 32.32
N LYS A 67 5.04 14.11 31.37
CA LYS A 67 4.45 15.44 31.50
C LYS A 67 3.09 15.40 32.19
N LYS A 68 2.33 14.35 31.92
CA LYS A 68 1.01 14.11 32.51
C LYS A 68 0.86 12.63 32.75
N GLU A 69 0.58 12.25 33.98
CA GLU A 69 0.29 10.87 34.34
C GLU A 69 -1.23 10.63 34.29
N VAL A 70 -1.61 9.46 33.77
CA VAL A 70 -3.00 9.02 33.69
C VAL A 70 -3.14 7.70 34.43
N ASN A 71 -4.07 7.68 35.38
CA ASN A 71 -4.37 6.51 36.24
C ASN A 71 -5.73 5.88 35.93
N SER A 72 -6.41 6.31 34.86
CA SER A 72 -7.67 5.71 34.42
C SER A 72 -7.42 4.46 33.59
N VAL A 73 -8.35 3.51 33.64
CA VAL A 73 -8.33 2.32 32.77
C VAL A 73 -8.36 2.78 31.30
N PRO A 74 -7.37 2.41 30.47
CA PRO A 74 -7.34 2.78 29.06
C PRO A 74 -8.52 2.20 28.29
N GLU A 75 -9.00 2.92 27.28
CA GLU A 75 -9.97 2.37 26.34
C GLU A 75 -9.34 1.22 25.55
N VAL A 76 -10.08 0.12 25.40
CA VAL A 76 -9.61 -1.03 24.64
C VAL A 76 -9.51 -0.65 23.16
N PRO A 77 -8.37 -0.88 22.49
CA PRO A 77 -8.23 -0.60 21.06
C PRO A 77 -9.28 -1.36 20.24
N GLN A 78 -9.74 -0.74 19.15
CA GLN A 78 -10.67 -1.39 18.23
C GLN A 78 -10.07 -2.68 17.66
N SER A 79 -10.88 -3.74 17.63
CA SER A 79 -10.46 -5.03 17.08
C SER A 79 -10.17 -4.90 15.58
N LEU A 80 -9.05 -5.48 15.14
CA LEU A 80 -8.70 -5.53 13.73
C LEU A 80 -9.54 -6.57 12.97
N ASN A 81 -9.94 -6.24 11.75
CA ASN A 81 -10.56 -7.21 10.85
C ASN A 81 -9.49 -8.07 10.18
N LEU A 82 -9.18 -9.21 10.81
CA LEU A 82 -8.13 -10.13 10.35
C LEU A 82 -8.39 -10.69 8.94
N GLN A 83 -9.65 -10.87 8.55
CA GLN A 83 -10.01 -11.35 7.21
C GLN A 83 -9.68 -10.32 6.12
N ARG A 84 -9.94 -9.03 6.38
CA ARG A 84 -9.55 -7.95 5.46
C ARG A 84 -8.03 -7.83 5.34
N LEU A 85 -7.31 -7.98 6.46
CA LEU A 85 -5.85 -7.95 6.47
C LEU A 85 -5.24 -9.13 5.70
N SER A 86 -5.74 -10.34 5.90
CA SER A 86 -5.25 -11.53 5.19
C SER A 86 -5.53 -11.45 3.68
N THR A 87 -6.71 -10.95 3.30
CA THR A 87 -7.05 -10.68 1.89
C THR A 87 -6.11 -9.65 1.29
N ARG A 88 -5.84 -8.54 1.98
CA ARG A 88 -4.89 -7.52 1.51
C ARG A 88 -3.50 -8.10 1.32
N ALA A 89 -3.02 -8.91 2.27
CA ALA A 89 -1.71 -9.56 2.19
C ALA A 89 -1.62 -10.51 0.99
N ARG A 90 -2.63 -11.36 0.78
CA ARG A 90 -2.69 -12.29 -0.36
C ARG A 90 -2.65 -11.54 -1.69
N ASN A 91 -3.48 -10.51 -1.85
CA ASN A 91 -3.54 -9.71 -3.07
C ASN A 91 -2.20 -9.03 -3.39
N GLN A 92 -1.51 -8.49 -2.36
CA GLN A 92 -0.19 -7.88 -2.53
C GLN A 92 0.87 -8.90 -2.96
N VAL A 93 0.86 -10.10 -2.37
CA VAL A 93 1.76 -11.19 -2.76
C VAL A 93 1.53 -11.61 -4.21
N GLU A 94 0.28 -11.80 -4.60
CA GLU A 94 -0.08 -12.17 -5.97
C GLU A 94 0.33 -11.08 -6.97
N GLN A 95 0.03 -9.81 -6.67
CA GLN A 95 0.46 -8.68 -7.49
C GLN A 95 1.97 -8.62 -7.66
N LYS A 96 2.74 -8.85 -6.58
CA LYS A 96 4.21 -8.89 -6.65
C LYS A 96 4.73 -10.07 -7.46
N ARG A 97 4.13 -11.25 -7.32
CA ARG A 97 4.47 -12.42 -8.14
C ARG A 97 4.26 -12.13 -9.63
N MET A 98 3.15 -11.50 -9.99
CA MET A 98 2.88 -11.10 -11.37
C MET A 98 3.90 -10.08 -11.88
N GLN A 99 4.26 -9.07 -11.08
CA GLN A 99 5.30 -8.09 -11.43
C GLN A 99 6.67 -8.75 -11.68
N VAL A 100 7.08 -9.68 -10.82
CA VAL A 100 8.35 -10.40 -10.97
C VAL A 100 8.34 -11.28 -12.22
N SER A 101 7.24 -11.98 -12.48
CA SER A 101 7.09 -12.80 -13.70
C SER A 101 7.18 -11.95 -14.97
N ALA A 102 6.53 -10.78 -14.99
CA ALA A 102 6.58 -9.86 -16.12
C ALA A 102 8.00 -9.30 -16.35
N LEU A 103 8.71 -8.96 -15.27
CA LEU A 103 10.10 -8.50 -15.33
C LEU A 103 11.02 -9.59 -15.91
N ALA A 104 10.89 -10.83 -15.45
CA ALA A 104 11.69 -11.96 -15.94
C ALA A 104 11.44 -12.25 -17.43
N ALA A 105 10.23 -12.01 -17.92
CA ALA A 105 9.88 -12.20 -19.33
C ALA A 105 10.23 -10.99 -20.23
N GLY A 106 10.75 -9.89 -19.68
CA GLY A 106 11.10 -8.69 -20.44
C GLY A 106 9.88 -7.92 -20.97
N VAL A 107 8.74 -8.01 -20.26
CA VAL A 107 7.48 -7.35 -20.66
C VAL A 107 7.60 -5.83 -20.52
N SER A 108 7.17 -5.10 -21.56
CA SER A 108 7.15 -3.63 -21.54
C SER A 108 6.17 -3.05 -20.51
N GLN A 109 6.37 -1.80 -20.08
CA GLN A 109 5.42 -1.14 -19.16
C GLN A 109 4.00 -1.06 -19.73
N GLU A 110 3.87 -0.89 -21.05
CA GLU A 110 2.58 -0.91 -21.75
C GLU A 110 1.86 -2.27 -21.57
N GLY A 111 2.57 -3.37 -21.77
CA GLY A 111 2.02 -4.71 -21.53
C GLY A 111 1.59 -4.90 -20.08
N GLN A 112 2.42 -4.45 -19.12
CA GLN A 112 2.09 -4.55 -17.69
C GLN A 112 0.84 -3.76 -17.33
N HIS A 113 0.67 -2.54 -17.85
CA HIS A 113 -0.52 -1.72 -17.63
C HIS A 113 -1.77 -2.36 -18.24
N LEU A 114 -1.69 -2.88 -19.47
CA LEU A 114 -2.81 -3.55 -20.12
C LEU A 114 -3.22 -4.81 -19.36
N PHE A 115 -2.25 -5.63 -18.94
CA PHE A 115 -2.52 -6.83 -18.13
C PHE A 115 -3.28 -6.48 -16.85
N LEU A 116 -2.84 -5.45 -16.12
CA LEU A 116 -3.52 -5.01 -14.90
C LEU A 116 -4.93 -4.49 -15.18
N ALA A 117 -5.14 -3.79 -16.29
CA ALA A 117 -6.48 -3.33 -16.69
C ALA A 117 -7.42 -4.50 -16.99
N ILE A 118 -6.92 -5.53 -17.68
CA ILE A 118 -7.67 -6.77 -17.96
C ILE A 118 -7.96 -7.52 -16.65
N ALA A 119 -6.95 -7.69 -15.78
CA ALA A 119 -7.06 -8.41 -14.51
C ALA A 119 -8.06 -7.80 -13.52
N ARG A 120 -8.40 -6.51 -13.64
CA ARG A 120 -9.47 -5.88 -12.86
C ARG A 120 -10.87 -6.35 -13.25
N THR A 121 -11.02 -6.82 -14.49
CA THR A 121 -12.33 -7.15 -15.09
C THR A 121 -12.48 -8.65 -15.32
N ILE A 122 -11.36 -9.35 -15.58
CA ILE A 122 -11.31 -10.76 -15.92
C ILE A 122 -10.29 -11.45 -15.02
N ASN A 123 -10.74 -12.42 -14.24
CA ASN A 123 -9.89 -13.19 -13.32
C ASN A 123 -9.00 -14.21 -14.05
N GLU A 124 -9.42 -14.69 -15.22
CA GLU A 124 -8.67 -15.68 -16.01
C GLU A 124 -7.74 -14.98 -17.02
N VAL A 125 -6.66 -14.39 -16.50
CA VAL A 125 -5.61 -13.75 -17.29
C VAL A 125 -4.23 -14.16 -16.79
N ALA A 126 -3.32 -14.51 -17.70
CA ALA A 126 -1.99 -14.98 -17.37
C ALA A 126 -0.94 -14.48 -18.39
N TRP A 127 0.32 -14.45 -17.95
CA TRP A 127 1.45 -14.23 -18.84
C TRP A 127 1.85 -15.54 -19.54
N SER A 128 2.18 -15.44 -20.83
CA SER A 128 2.84 -16.49 -21.60
C SER A 128 4.04 -15.88 -22.32
N GLY A 129 5.21 -15.96 -21.68
CA GLY A 129 6.36 -15.14 -22.08
C GLY A 129 5.99 -13.66 -22.03
N GLN A 130 6.14 -12.96 -23.16
CA GLN A 130 5.73 -11.55 -23.30
C GLN A 130 4.24 -11.37 -23.62
N ASN A 131 3.50 -12.44 -23.88
CA ASN A 131 2.12 -12.36 -24.32
C ASN A 131 1.16 -12.38 -23.13
N ILE A 132 0.00 -11.74 -23.29
CA ILE A 132 -1.11 -11.83 -22.34
C ILE A 132 -2.09 -12.86 -22.88
N VAL A 133 -2.40 -13.88 -22.09
CA VAL A 133 -3.41 -14.89 -22.44
C VAL A 133 -4.63 -14.70 -21.57
N VAL A 134 -5.79 -14.53 -22.19
CA VAL A 134 -7.09 -14.29 -21.53
C VAL A 134 -8.02 -15.46 -21.87
N PHE A 135 -8.73 -15.98 -20.87
CA PHE A 135 -9.61 -17.16 -21.00
C PHE A 135 -8.93 -18.41 -21.60
N LYS A 136 -7.59 -18.47 -21.58
CA LYS A 136 -6.77 -19.50 -22.25
C LYS A 136 -6.99 -19.62 -23.78
N GLU A 137 -7.79 -18.75 -24.38
CA GLU A 137 -8.19 -18.81 -25.79
C GLU A 137 -7.76 -17.57 -26.58
N VAL A 138 -7.62 -16.43 -25.91
CA VAL A 138 -7.29 -15.15 -26.54
C VAL A 138 -5.87 -14.76 -26.16
N THR A 139 -5.04 -14.48 -27.15
CA THR A 139 -3.64 -14.06 -26.96
C THR A 139 -3.43 -12.66 -27.47
N ILE A 140 -2.87 -11.80 -26.62
CA ILE A 140 -2.45 -10.44 -26.95
C ILE A 140 -0.93 -10.42 -26.98
N THR A 141 -0.37 -10.10 -28.14
CA THR A 141 1.08 -10.05 -28.37
C THR A 141 1.58 -8.60 -28.36
N PRO A 142 2.86 -8.32 -28.06
CA PRO A 142 3.45 -7.00 -28.30
C PRO A 142 3.22 -6.52 -29.74
N PRO A 143 2.97 -5.22 -30.01
CA PRO A 143 2.93 -4.07 -29.08
C PRO A 143 1.58 -3.86 -28.36
N TYR A 144 0.81 -4.92 -28.12
CA TYR A 144 -0.40 -4.92 -27.28
C TYR A 144 -1.53 -4.02 -27.78
N LYS A 145 -1.64 -3.83 -29.10
CA LYS A 145 -2.74 -3.10 -29.73
C LYS A 145 -3.91 -4.02 -30.03
N VAL A 146 -5.06 -3.43 -30.39
CA VAL A 146 -6.28 -4.16 -30.78
C VAL A 146 -6.01 -5.14 -31.94
N ASP A 147 -5.14 -4.76 -32.87
CA ASP A 147 -4.74 -5.60 -34.01
C ASP A 147 -3.87 -6.80 -33.60
N ASN A 148 -3.23 -6.74 -32.43
CA ASN A 148 -2.39 -7.82 -31.89
C ASN A 148 -3.17 -8.82 -31.02
N VAL A 149 -4.49 -8.68 -30.94
CA VAL A 149 -5.39 -9.59 -30.23
C VAL A 149 -5.83 -10.71 -31.18
N THR A 150 -5.39 -11.93 -30.89
CA THR A 150 -5.65 -13.13 -31.68
C THR A 150 -6.42 -14.17 -30.87
N GLY A 151 -7.25 -14.97 -31.54
CA GLY A 151 -8.10 -16.00 -30.92
C GLY A 151 -9.12 -16.52 -31.93
N ASN A 152 -10.05 -17.36 -31.50
CA ASN A 152 -11.12 -17.86 -32.37
C ASN A 152 -12.01 -16.68 -32.86
N PRO A 153 -12.14 -16.43 -34.18
CA PRO A 153 -12.91 -15.32 -34.75
C PRO A 153 -14.38 -15.29 -34.33
N GLU A 154 -14.98 -16.46 -34.08
CA GLU A 154 -16.39 -16.58 -33.68
C GLU A 154 -16.60 -16.46 -32.16
N SER A 155 -15.51 -16.34 -31.40
CA SER A 155 -15.55 -16.30 -29.94
C SER A 155 -16.03 -14.94 -29.42
N ARG A 156 -17.01 -14.98 -28.51
CA ARG A 156 -17.48 -13.79 -27.77
C ARG A 156 -16.35 -13.22 -26.91
N GLN A 157 -15.46 -14.07 -26.42
CA GLN A 157 -14.31 -13.72 -25.60
C GLN A 157 -13.34 -12.84 -26.40
N LEU A 158 -13.06 -13.17 -27.66
CA LEU A 158 -12.20 -12.35 -28.52
C LEU A 158 -12.77 -10.94 -28.69
N THR A 159 -14.07 -10.83 -28.98
CA THR A 159 -14.76 -9.55 -29.14
C THR A 159 -14.72 -8.73 -27.85
N TYR A 160 -14.92 -9.39 -26.70
CA TYR A 160 -14.89 -8.73 -25.39
C TYR A 160 -13.48 -8.22 -25.03
N VAL A 161 -12.45 -9.05 -25.23
CA VAL A 161 -11.05 -8.65 -24.97
C VAL A 161 -10.64 -7.49 -25.87
N LYS A 162 -10.99 -7.50 -27.16
CA LYS A 162 -10.71 -6.36 -28.08
C LYS A 162 -11.31 -5.05 -27.55
N LYS A 163 -12.54 -5.06 -27.05
CA LYS A 163 -13.18 -3.87 -26.44
C LYS A 163 -12.43 -3.36 -25.21
N ILE A 164 -11.90 -4.26 -24.37
CA ILE A 164 -11.11 -3.86 -23.20
C ILE A 164 -9.79 -3.21 -23.64
N VAL A 165 -9.10 -3.78 -24.63
CA VAL A 165 -7.84 -3.25 -25.18
C VAL A 165 -8.07 -1.88 -25.84
N GLU A 166 -9.15 -1.73 -26.60
CA GLU A 166 -9.55 -0.48 -27.25
C GLU A 166 -9.85 0.61 -26.22
N LYS A 167 -10.63 0.28 -25.18
CA LYS A 167 -10.90 1.18 -24.06
C LYS A 167 -9.61 1.60 -23.34
N HIS A 168 -8.74 0.65 -23.00
CA HIS A 168 -7.47 0.95 -22.34
C HIS A 168 -6.59 1.89 -23.17
N THR A 169 -6.54 1.68 -24.49
CA THR A 169 -5.80 2.54 -25.42
C THR A 169 -6.40 3.96 -25.46
N SER A 170 -7.72 4.07 -25.46
CA SER A 170 -8.42 5.37 -25.46
C SER A 170 -8.25 6.12 -24.13
N ASP A 171 -8.30 5.41 -23.00
CA ASP A 171 -8.09 5.96 -21.66
C ASP A 171 -6.64 6.48 -21.50
N GLN A 172 -5.66 5.78 -22.08
CA GLN A 172 -4.26 6.23 -22.09
C GLN A 172 -4.09 7.56 -22.84
N VAL A 173 -4.65 7.69 -24.04
CA VAL A 173 -4.58 8.92 -24.86
C VAL A 173 -5.23 10.10 -24.15
N THR A 174 -6.36 9.85 -23.48
CA THR A 174 -7.11 10.88 -22.75
C THR A 174 -6.42 11.27 -21.44
N GLY A 175 -5.81 10.31 -20.73
CA GLY A 175 -5.03 10.55 -19.51
C GLY A 175 -3.74 11.32 -19.75
N THR A 176 -3.02 11.05 -20.85
CA THR A 176 -1.78 11.78 -21.20
C THR A 176 -2.03 13.26 -21.54
N SER A 177 -3.21 13.61 -22.05
CA SER A 177 -3.56 15.01 -22.37
C SER A 177 -3.71 15.90 -21.12
N SER A 178 -3.86 15.32 -19.93
CA SER A 178 -4.00 16.07 -18.68
C SER A 178 -2.67 16.45 -18.01
N VAL A 179 -1.56 15.77 -18.35
CA VAL A 179 -0.24 16.00 -17.72
C VAL A 179 0.60 17.03 -18.48
N VAL A 180 0.41 17.20 -19.79
CA VAL A 180 1.23 18.14 -20.59
C VAL A 180 0.84 19.61 -20.36
N SER A 181 -0.35 19.88 -19.81
CA SER A 181 -0.87 21.23 -19.60
C SER A 181 -0.33 21.94 -18.35
N SER A 182 0.45 21.27 -17.48
CA SER A 182 0.91 21.84 -16.20
C SER A 182 2.39 22.28 -16.16
N THR A 183 3.18 22.06 -17.21
CA THR A 183 4.63 22.40 -17.23
C THR A 183 5.02 23.64 -18.03
N LEU A 184 4.07 24.48 -18.45
CA LEU A 184 4.36 25.74 -19.18
C LEU A 184 3.65 26.94 -18.54
N SER A 185 4.01 27.30 -17.31
CA SER A 185 3.84 28.68 -16.82
C SER A 185 4.68 28.95 -15.58
N THR A 186 5.95 29.28 -15.77
CA THR A 186 6.65 30.21 -14.86
C THR A 186 7.75 30.90 -15.65
N LYS A 187 7.44 32.12 -16.11
CA LYS A 187 8.42 33.18 -16.36
C LYS A 187 8.03 34.33 -15.44
#